data_AF-A0AAE2CTX5-F1
#
_entry.id   AF-A0AAE2CTX5-F1
#
_cell.length_a   1.000
_cell.length_b   1.000
_cell.length_c   1.000
_cell.angle_alpha   90.00
_cell.angle_beta   90.00
_cell.angle_gamma   90.00
#
_symmetry.space_group_name_H-M   'P 1'
#
loop_
_entity.id
_entity.type
_entity.pdbx_description
1 polymer ?
#
loop_
_entity_poly.entity_id
_entity_poly.type
_entity_poly.pdbx_seq_one_letter_code
_entity_poly.pdbx_strand_id
1 'polypeptide(L)'
;MRTADYFFFRGVDFAQIGSDRSHELKETLHSFVELLATPNLADYFPILKPVDPQGFKRKWMLYFRKVSRILNDIIDERLESESGAGYEPRDDLLEAVLDMSRRNDSELNRNDIIHLFLDLLVAGVDTMSTTIECAMAELIRNPNKMAKARNELQTIIGQKGQVEESDIPKLPYLQAVLKEIFRLHPAGPLLV
;
A
#
# COMPACT_ATOMS: atom_id res chain seq x y z
N MET A 1 29.83 -1.98 -5.13
CA MET A 1 28.90 -0.85 -4.87
C MET A 1 27.85 -0.78 -5.98
N ARG A 2 27.01 -1.83 -6.11
CA ARG A 2 26.05 -1.99 -7.23
C ARG A 2 24.87 -2.93 -6.94
N THR A 3 24.56 -3.18 -5.67
CA THR A 3 23.53 -4.14 -5.23
C THR A 3 22.50 -3.54 -4.27
N ALA A 4 22.67 -2.28 -3.84
CA ALA A 4 21.76 -1.64 -2.89
C ALA A 4 20.47 -1.09 -3.55
N ASP A 5 20.46 -0.87 -4.87
CA ASP A 5 19.34 -0.20 -5.54
C ASP A 5 18.20 -1.14 -5.96
N TYR A 6 18.39 -2.46 -5.87
CA TYR A 6 17.35 -3.45 -6.20
C TYR A 6 16.49 -3.87 -5.00
N PHE A 7 16.93 -3.58 -3.77
CA PHE A 7 16.36 -4.16 -2.56
C PHE A 7 15.06 -3.47 -2.09
N PHE A 8 14.77 -2.26 -2.56
CA PHE A 8 13.72 -1.42 -1.98
C PHE A 8 12.35 -1.52 -2.68
N PHE A 9 12.27 -2.13 -3.88
CA PHE A 9 11.10 -1.96 -4.76
C PHE A 9 10.19 -3.17 -4.93
N ARG A 10 10.54 -4.34 -4.39
CA ARG A 10 9.65 -5.51 -4.47
C ARG A 10 8.57 -5.40 -3.40
N GLY A 11 7.34 -5.12 -3.84
CA GLY A 11 6.16 -5.00 -2.96
C GLY A 11 6.00 -6.21 -2.05
N VAL A 12 5.35 -6.02 -0.91
CA VAL A 12 5.00 -7.14 -0.02
C VAL A 12 4.18 -8.14 -0.82
N ASP A 13 4.63 -9.38 -0.92
CA ASP A 13 3.88 -10.44 -1.59
C ASP A 13 2.72 -10.90 -0.69
N PHE A 14 1.72 -10.03 -0.57
CA PHE A 14 0.44 -10.33 0.06
C PHE A 14 -0.39 -11.31 -0.78
N ALA A 15 0.06 -11.73 -1.97
CA ALA A 15 -0.66 -12.70 -2.79
C ALA A 15 -0.69 -14.10 -2.15
N GLN A 16 0.12 -14.35 -1.13
CA GLN A 16 0.05 -15.57 -0.30
C GLN A 16 -0.88 -15.43 0.91
N ILE A 17 -1.48 -14.27 1.14
CA ILE A 17 -2.58 -14.13 2.10
C ILE A 17 -3.78 -14.87 1.51
N GLY A 18 -4.23 -15.95 2.17
CA GLY A 18 -5.45 -16.65 1.79
C GLY A 18 -6.63 -15.70 1.54
N SER A 19 -7.49 -16.04 0.57
CA SER A 19 -8.55 -15.16 0.05
C SER A 19 -9.36 -14.43 1.13
N ASP A 20 -9.67 -15.15 2.21
CA ASP A 20 -10.53 -14.68 3.29
C ASP A 20 -9.84 -13.61 4.14
N ARG A 21 -8.54 -13.81 4.44
CA ARG A 21 -7.72 -12.84 5.18
C ARG A 21 -7.49 -11.56 4.36
N SER A 22 -7.30 -11.71 3.05
CA SER A 22 -7.12 -10.56 2.15
C SER A 22 -8.39 -9.72 2.05
N HIS A 23 -9.54 -10.37 1.96
CA HIS A 23 -10.84 -9.69 1.99
C HIS A 23 -11.08 -8.97 3.31
N GLU A 24 -10.85 -9.63 4.46
CA GLU A 24 -11.03 -9.02 5.78
C GLU A 24 -10.08 -7.83 5.98
N LEU A 25 -8.82 -7.96 5.55
CA LEU A 25 -7.84 -6.87 5.59
C LEU A 25 -8.34 -5.68 4.77
N LYS A 26 -8.78 -5.92 3.53
CA LYS A 26 -9.30 -4.88 2.64
C LYS A 26 -10.51 -4.15 3.23
N GLU A 27 -11.50 -4.89 3.74
CA GLU A 27 -12.69 -4.28 4.38
C GLU A 27 -12.32 -3.44 5.61
N THR A 28 -11.36 -3.92 6.39
CA THR A 28 -10.90 -3.22 7.59
C THR A 28 -10.11 -1.95 7.24
N LEU A 29 -9.25 -2.00 6.21
CA LEU A 29 -8.52 -0.83 5.70
C LEU A 29 -9.48 0.23 5.13
N HIS A 30 -10.50 -0.19 4.37
CA HIS A 30 -11.54 0.73 3.90
C HIS A 30 -12.24 1.44 5.06
N SER A 31 -12.58 0.69 6.12
CA SER A 31 -13.18 1.25 7.33
C SER A 31 -12.25 2.25 8.05
N PHE A 32 -10.93 2.05 7.98
CA PHE A 32 -9.95 3.01 8.48
C PHE A 32 -9.98 4.32 7.69
N VAL A 33 -9.98 4.23 6.36
CA VAL A 33 -10.00 5.42 5.50
C VAL A 33 -11.30 6.20 5.67
N GLU A 34 -12.44 5.52 5.73
CA GLU A 34 -13.74 6.15 6.04
C GLU A 34 -13.73 6.87 7.39
N LEU A 35 -13.14 6.24 8.41
CA LEU A 35 -13.03 6.83 9.73
C LEU A 35 -12.14 8.08 9.71
N LEU A 36 -10.99 8.03 9.03
CA LEU A 36 -10.06 9.15 8.87
C LEU A 36 -10.66 10.31 8.05
N ALA A 37 -11.49 10.00 7.05
CA ALA A 37 -12.17 10.99 6.23
C ALA A 37 -13.36 11.66 6.94
N THR A 38 -13.87 11.07 8.03
CA THR A 38 -15.01 11.60 8.77
C THR A 38 -14.56 12.73 9.72
N PRO A 39 -15.12 13.95 9.61
CA PRO A 39 -14.81 15.03 10.55
C PRO A 39 -15.15 14.62 11.99
N ASN A 40 -14.16 14.68 12.88
CA ASN A 40 -14.32 14.36 14.28
C ASN A 40 -14.48 15.64 15.12
N LEU A 41 -15.65 15.80 15.75
CA LEU A 41 -16.01 16.94 16.58
C LEU A 41 -15.03 17.16 17.75
N ALA A 42 -14.42 16.09 18.26
CA ALA A 42 -13.45 16.20 19.35
C ALA A 42 -12.13 16.87 18.91
N ASP A 43 -11.84 16.94 17.61
CA ASP A 43 -10.68 17.63 17.06
C ASP A 43 -10.90 19.15 16.96
N TYR A 44 -12.15 19.56 16.69
CA TYR A 44 -12.56 20.98 16.70
C TYR A 44 -12.88 21.50 18.11
N PHE A 45 -13.43 20.65 18.98
CA PHE A 45 -13.87 20.99 20.33
C PHE A 45 -13.21 20.06 21.38
N PRO A 46 -12.04 20.42 21.91
CA PRO A 46 -11.27 19.56 22.82
C PRO A 46 -12.02 19.11 24.08
N ILE A 47 -13.02 19.87 24.53
CA ILE A 47 -13.86 19.51 25.69
C ILE A 47 -14.67 18.22 25.47
N LEU A 48 -14.90 17.82 24.21
CA LEU A 48 -15.65 16.60 23.86
C LEU A 48 -14.75 15.34 23.81
N LYS A 49 -13.42 15.49 23.90
CA LYS A 49 -12.45 14.36 23.83
C LYS A 49 -12.69 13.21 24.81
N PRO A 50 -13.15 13.44 26.06
CA PRO A 50 -13.41 12.35 27.00
C PRO A 50 -14.66 11.53 26.67
N VAL A 51 -15.68 12.16 26.10
CA VAL A 51 -17.00 11.54 25.84
C VAL A 51 -16.99 10.72 24.55
N ASP A 52 -16.10 11.04 23.60
CA ASP A 52 -15.99 10.36 22.30
C ASP A 52 -17.36 10.29 21.57
N PRO A 53 -18.00 11.45 21.28
CA PRO A 53 -19.41 11.50 20.87
C PRO A 53 -19.69 10.75 19.57
N GLN A 54 -18.71 10.64 18.67
CA GLN A 54 -18.80 9.90 17.41
C GLN A 54 -18.23 8.48 17.50
N GLY A 55 -17.77 8.06 18.68
CA GLY A 55 -17.16 6.77 18.90
C GLY A 55 -15.85 6.58 18.12
N PHE A 56 -15.16 7.68 17.77
CA PHE A 56 -13.97 7.65 16.93
C PHE A 56 -12.88 6.78 17.56
N LYS A 57 -12.57 7.00 18.83
CA LYS A 57 -11.54 6.21 19.55
C LYS A 57 -11.94 4.74 19.64
N ARG A 58 -13.23 4.46 19.89
CA ARG A 58 -13.75 3.08 19.96
C ARG A 58 -13.62 2.36 18.62
N LYS A 59 -14.02 3.00 17.52
CA LYS A 59 -13.90 2.45 16.16
C LYS A 59 -12.44 2.26 15.76
N TRP A 60 -11.59 3.26 16.03
CA TRP A 60 -10.14 3.18 15.80
C TRP A 60 -9.53 1.95 16.47
N MET A 61 -9.78 1.75 17.77
CA MET A 61 -9.28 0.57 18.49
C MET A 61 -9.81 -0.75 17.92
N LEU A 62 -11.07 -0.79 17.47
CA LEU A 62 -11.66 -1.98 16.87
C LEU A 62 -10.96 -2.35 15.56
N TYR A 63 -10.82 -1.40 14.64
CA TYR A 63 -10.17 -1.64 13.35
C TYR A 63 -8.68 -1.93 13.51
N PHE A 64 -8.00 -1.23 14.42
CA PHE A 64 -6.60 -1.48 14.74
C PHE A 64 -6.38 -2.90 15.23
N ARG A 65 -7.18 -3.38 16.19
CA ARG A 65 -7.08 -4.77 16.68
C ARG A 65 -7.25 -5.81 15.56
N LYS A 66 -8.17 -5.57 14.62
CA LYS A 66 -8.39 -6.48 13.49
C LYS A 66 -7.17 -6.53 12.56
N VAL A 67 -6.66 -5.38 12.13
CA VAL A 67 -5.47 -5.33 11.26
C VAL A 67 -4.24 -5.87 11.97
N SER A 68 -4.00 -5.46 13.22
CA SER A 68 -2.87 -5.97 14.00
C SER A 68 -2.92 -7.48 14.17
N ARG A 69 -4.11 -8.08 14.37
CA ARG A 69 -4.23 -9.55 14.40
C ARG A 69 -3.76 -10.18 13.10
N ILE A 70 -4.27 -9.71 11.96
CA ILE A 70 -3.90 -10.24 10.63
C ILE A 70 -2.39 -10.09 10.38
N LEU A 71 -1.81 -8.91 10.67
CA LEU A 71 -0.38 -8.66 10.51
C LEU A 71 0.48 -9.53 11.45
N ASN A 72 0.03 -9.73 12.69
CA ASN A 72 0.70 -10.63 13.62
C ASN A 72 0.70 -12.07 13.10
N ASP A 73 -0.44 -12.57 12.62
CA ASP A 73 -0.53 -13.92 12.06
C ASP A 73 0.44 -14.10 10.87
N ILE A 74 0.57 -13.09 10.01
CA ILE A 74 1.52 -13.10 8.88
C ILE A 74 2.97 -13.11 9.35
N ILE A 75 3.30 -12.32 10.38
CA ILE A 75 4.64 -12.29 10.98
C ILE A 75 4.95 -13.64 11.62
N ASP A 76 4.01 -14.22 12.36
CA ASP A 76 4.19 -15.50 13.04
C ASP A 76 4.39 -16.64 12.03
N GLU A 77 3.59 -16.70 10.97
CA GLU A 77 3.77 -17.64 9.85
C GLU A 77 5.16 -17.52 9.21
N ARG A 78 5.70 -16.29 9.11
CA ARG A 78 7.04 -16.05 8.57
C ARG A 78 8.13 -16.60 9.48
N LEU A 79 8.05 -16.31 10.78
CA LEU A 79 9.04 -16.75 11.78
C LEU A 79 9.02 -18.28 11.98
N GLU A 80 7.83 -18.90 11.91
CA GLU A 80 7.70 -20.37 11.96
C GLU A 80 8.33 -21.02 10.73
N SER A 81 8.14 -20.44 9.54
CA SER A 81 8.73 -20.93 8.28
C SER A 81 10.27 -20.89 8.29
N GLU A 82 10.85 -19.92 8.99
CA GLU A 82 12.31 -19.77 9.17
C GLU A 82 12.92 -20.87 10.05
N SER A 83 12.16 -21.41 10.99
CA SER A 83 12.63 -22.43 11.93
C SER A 83 12.74 -23.84 11.31
N GLY A 84 12.29 -24.02 10.06
CA GLY A 84 12.33 -25.28 9.32
C GLY A 84 13.65 -25.55 8.60
N ALA A 85 14.02 -26.82 8.43
CA ALA A 85 15.18 -27.19 7.62
C ALA A 85 14.91 -26.86 6.13
N GLY A 86 15.66 -25.92 5.57
CA GLY A 86 15.53 -25.47 4.18
C GLY A 86 14.94 -24.06 4.00
N TYR A 87 15.04 -23.20 5.02
CA TYR A 87 14.64 -21.80 4.90
C TYR A 87 15.45 -21.05 3.84
N GLU A 88 14.74 -20.43 2.91
CA GLU A 88 15.27 -19.44 1.98
C GLU A 88 14.57 -18.10 2.27
N PRO A 89 15.31 -17.04 2.64
CA PRO A 89 14.75 -15.72 2.90
C PRO A 89 13.94 -15.24 1.69
N ARG A 90 12.75 -14.69 1.94
CA ARG A 90 11.95 -14.12 0.85
C ARG A 90 12.49 -12.75 0.48
N ASP A 91 12.46 -12.44 -0.80
CA ASP A 91 12.82 -11.13 -1.33
C ASP A 91 11.59 -10.20 -1.28
N ASP A 92 11.17 -9.82 -0.06
CA ASP A 92 10.06 -8.89 0.16
C ASP A 92 10.29 -7.91 1.32
N LEU A 93 9.49 -6.85 1.35
CA LEU A 93 9.62 -5.79 2.37
C LEU A 93 9.43 -6.29 3.80
N LEU A 94 8.59 -7.32 4.02
CA LEU A 94 8.42 -7.90 5.36
C LEU A 94 9.71 -8.57 5.82
N GLU A 95 10.35 -9.35 4.96
CA GLU A 95 11.66 -9.94 5.26
C GLU A 95 12.70 -8.87 5.56
N ALA A 96 12.77 -7.82 4.73
CA ALA A 96 13.72 -6.72 4.93
C ALA A 96 13.51 -6.02 6.28
N VAL A 97 12.26 -5.78 6.69
CA VAL A 97 11.94 -5.14 7.98
C VAL A 97 12.25 -6.06 9.15
N LEU A 98 11.96 -7.36 9.04
CA LEU A 98 12.33 -8.35 10.06
C LEU A 98 13.86 -8.49 10.16
N ASP A 99 14.58 -8.50 9.05
CA ASP A 99 16.04 -8.44 8.99
C ASP A 99 16.61 -7.22 9.73
N MET A 100 16.00 -6.05 9.53
CA MET A 100 16.41 -4.84 10.22
C MET A 100 16.18 -4.96 11.73
N SER A 101 14.99 -5.39 12.16
CA SER A 101 14.66 -5.59 13.58
C SER A 101 15.59 -6.58 14.29
N ARG A 102 16.10 -7.59 13.56
CA ARG A 102 17.09 -8.56 14.06
C ARG A 102 18.49 -7.97 14.24
N ARG A 103 18.88 -6.99 13.41
CA ARG A 103 20.18 -6.32 13.55
C ARG A 103 20.11 -5.44 14.80
N ASN A 104 20.93 -5.77 15.79
CA ASN A 104 21.01 -5.17 17.13
C ASN A 104 21.24 -3.64 17.19
N ASP A 105 21.29 -2.97 16.03
CA ASP A 105 21.45 -1.52 15.86
C ASP A 105 20.11 -0.80 15.62
N SER A 106 18.98 -1.53 15.51
CA SER A 106 17.65 -0.92 15.32
C SER A 106 16.77 -1.04 16.56
N GLU A 107 16.08 0.05 16.93
CA GLU A 107 15.10 0.08 18.03
C GLU A 107 13.72 -0.45 17.60
N LEU A 108 13.61 -1.10 16.42
CA LEU A 108 12.34 -1.53 15.85
C LEU A 108 11.80 -2.76 16.58
N ASN A 109 10.78 -2.55 17.41
CA ASN A 109 10.05 -3.63 18.05
C ASN A 109 8.88 -4.11 17.18
N ARG A 110 8.26 -5.23 17.57
CA ARG A 110 7.16 -5.85 16.83
C ARG A 110 5.96 -4.91 16.62
N ASN A 111 5.62 -4.07 17.60
CA ASN A 111 4.54 -3.10 17.43
C ASN A 111 4.90 -2.04 16.38
N ASP A 112 6.15 -1.58 16.35
CA ASP A 112 6.61 -0.61 15.34
C ASP A 112 6.47 -1.19 13.93
N ILE A 113 6.79 -2.48 13.75
CA ILE A 113 6.61 -3.19 12.48
C ILE A 113 5.12 -3.22 12.08
N ILE A 114 4.23 -3.57 13.01
CA ILE A 114 2.78 -3.59 12.75
C ILE A 114 2.26 -2.20 12.36
N HIS A 115 2.70 -1.17 13.09
CA HIS A 115 2.32 0.22 12.80
C HIS A 115 2.84 0.66 11.43
N LEU A 116 4.09 0.34 11.08
CA LEU A 116 4.68 0.64 9.78
C LEU A 116 3.88 0.00 8.64
N PHE A 117 3.52 -1.29 8.77
CA PHE A 117 2.72 -1.96 7.75
C PHE A 117 1.29 -1.44 7.67
N LEU A 118 0.67 -1.08 8.80
CA LEU A 118 -0.64 -0.42 8.79
C LEU A 118 -0.57 0.91 8.04
N ASP A 119 0.41 1.75 8.33
CA ASP A 119 0.57 3.05 7.68
C ASP A 119 0.79 2.89 6.17
N LEU A 120 1.66 1.95 5.77
CA LEU A 120 1.91 1.63 4.36
C LEU A 120 0.65 1.13 3.64
N LEU A 121 -0.12 0.25 4.28
CA LEU A 121 -1.33 -0.33 3.71
C LEU A 121 -2.46 0.72 3.57
N VAL A 122 -2.69 1.51 4.62
CA VAL A 122 -3.70 2.58 4.60
C VAL A 122 -3.33 3.65 3.56
N ALA A 123 -2.07 4.05 3.49
CA ALA A 123 -1.62 5.05 2.52
C ALA A 123 -1.62 4.53 1.08
N GLY A 124 -1.26 3.26 0.87
CA GLY A 124 -1.05 2.69 -0.45
C GLY A 124 -2.33 2.20 -1.14
N VAL A 125 -3.18 1.45 -0.43
CA VAL A 125 -4.27 0.70 -1.09
C VAL A 125 -5.32 1.63 -1.70
N ASP A 126 -5.85 2.57 -0.92
CA ASP A 126 -6.94 3.45 -1.37
C ASP A 126 -6.46 4.48 -2.40
N THR A 127 -5.25 5.03 -2.21
CA THR A 127 -4.70 6.03 -3.14
C THR A 127 -4.36 5.42 -4.49
N MET A 128 -3.82 4.21 -4.52
CA MET A 128 -3.55 3.48 -5.76
C MET A 128 -4.85 3.11 -6.48
N SER A 129 -5.86 2.59 -5.76
CA SER A 129 -7.17 2.24 -6.36
C SER A 129 -7.81 3.48 -7.01
N THR A 130 -7.89 4.57 -6.25
CA THR A 130 -8.44 5.85 -6.73
C THR A 130 -7.70 6.36 -7.96
N THR A 131 -6.35 6.31 -7.95
CA THR A 131 -5.53 6.76 -9.08
C THR A 131 -5.80 5.93 -10.33
N ILE A 132 -5.91 4.61 -10.20
CA ILE A 132 -6.20 3.71 -11.33
C ILE A 132 -7.61 3.97 -11.87
N GLU A 133 -8.61 4.11 -11.00
CA GLU A 133 -9.98 4.42 -11.38
C GLU A 133 -10.06 5.74 -12.16
N CYS A 134 -9.43 6.80 -11.65
CA CYS A 134 -9.34 8.09 -12.31
C CYS A 134 -8.60 7.99 -13.65
N ALA A 135 -7.47 7.26 -13.69
CA ALA A 135 -6.71 7.06 -14.92
C ALA A 135 -7.54 6.36 -16.01
N MET A 136 -8.23 5.28 -15.66
CA MET A 136 -9.09 4.55 -16.58
C MET A 136 -10.28 5.39 -17.04
N ALA A 137 -10.92 6.12 -16.12
CA ALA A 137 -12.02 7.03 -16.46
C ALA A 137 -11.59 8.09 -17.47
N GLU A 138 -10.44 8.74 -17.26
CA GLU A 138 -9.91 9.75 -18.18
C GLU A 138 -9.48 9.18 -19.52
N LEU A 139 -8.86 8.00 -19.55
CA LEU A 139 -8.49 7.34 -20.80
C LEU A 139 -9.71 6.93 -21.62
N ILE A 140 -10.76 6.37 -20.99
CA ILE A 140 -12.00 5.98 -21.67
C ILE A 140 -12.70 7.21 -22.26
N ARG A 141 -12.71 8.33 -21.53
CA ARG A 141 -13.26 9.61 -22.01
C ARG A 141 -12.45 10.24 -23.16
N ASN A 142 -11.17 9.87 -23.30
CA ASN A 142 -10.28 10.42 -24.32
C ASN A 142 -9.69 9.30 -25.22
N PRO A 143 -10.47 8.73 -26.15
CA PRO A 143 -10.04 7.59 -26.98
C PRO A 143 -8.71 7.80 -27.71
N ASN A 144 -8.45 9.02 -28.22
CA ASN A 144 -7.19 9.35 -28.88
C ASN A 144 -5.99 9.24 -27.93
N LYS A 145 -6.14 9.65 -26.66
CA LYS A 145 -5.09 9.54 -25.64
C LYS A 145 -4.88 8.09 -25.24
N MET A 146 -5.95 7.30 -25.13
CA MET A 146 -5.88 5.86 -24.89
C MET A 146 -5.16 5.12 -26.03
N ALA A 147 -5.50 5.42 -27.28
CA ALA A 147 -4.85 4.81 -28.45
C ALA A 147 -3.34 5.11 -28.45
N LYS A 148 -2.95 6.34 -28.12
CA LYS A 148 -1.53 6.72 -28.02
C LYS A 148 -0.79 5.95 -26.90
N ALA A 149 -1.41 5.76 -25.73
CA ALA A 149 -0.83 4.97 -24.65
C ALA A 149 -0.68 3.48 -25.04
N ARG A 150 -1.69 2.91 -25.70
CA ARG A 150 -1.64 1.54 -26.23
C ARG A 150 -0.55 1.37 -27.28
N ASN A 151 -0.41 2.34 -28.19
CA ASN A 151 0.62 2.33 -29.22
C ASN A 151 2.03 2.41 -28.60
N GLU A 152 2.23 3.24 -27.57
CA GLU A 152 3.51 3.29 -26.86
C GLU A 152 3.85 1.92 -26.24
N LEU A 153 2.91 1.33 -25.50
CA LEU A 153 3.08 0.00 -24.90
C LEU A 153 3.38 -1.07 -25.97
N GLN A 154 2.62 -1.10 -27.06
CA GLN A 154 2.83 -2.07 -28.13
C GLN A 154 4.19 -1.89 -28.82
N THR A 155 4.67 -0.65 -28.96
CA THR A 155 5.95 -0.35 -29.61
C THR A 155 7.15 -0.75 -28.75
N ILE A 156 7.09 -0.49 -27.45
CA ILE A 156 8.23 -0.67 -26.54
C ILE A 156 8.26 -2.07 -25.92
N ILE A 157 7.10 -2.59 -25.54
CA ILE A 157 6.99 -3.90 -24.88
C ILE A 157 6.84 -5.02 -25.92
N GLY A 158 6.17 -4.73 -27.04
CA GLY A 158 6.07 -5.65 -28.18
C GLY A 158 5.55 -7.03 -27.79
N GLN A 159 6.34 -8.06 -28.09
CA GLN A 159 6.01 -9.47 -27.84
C GLN A 159 6.31 -9.96 -26.41
N LYS A 160 6.93 -9.13 -25.56
CA LYS A 160 7.27 -9.51 -24.17
C LYS A 160 6.01 -9.85 -23.35
N GLY A 161 4.85 -9.31 -23.73
CA GLY A 161 3.54 -9.65 -23.18
C GLY A 161 3.27 -9.13 -21.77
N GLN A 162 4.31 -8.89 -20.98
CA GLN A 162 4.23 -8.32 -19.63
C GLN A 162 5.17 -7.11 -19.50
N VAL A 163 4.67 -6.10 -18.80
CA VAL A 163 5.43 -4.89 -18.44
C VAL A 163 6.21 -5.21 -17.17
N GLU A 164 7.51 -4.94 -17.18
CA GLU A 164 8.34 -4.98 -15.97
C GLU A 164 8.64 -3.56 -15.49
N GLU A 165 8.99 -3.41 -14.21
CA GLU A 165 9.36 -2.11 -13.64
C GLU A 165 10.56 -1.48 -14.37
N SER A 166 11.50 -2.30 -14.84
CA SER A 166 12.67 -1.86 -15.61
C SER A 166 12.30 -1.22 -16.96
N ASP A 167 11.07 -1.42 -17.45
CA ASP A 167 10.58 -0.83 -18.68
C ASP A 167 9.91 0.53 -18.47
N ILE A 168 9.57 0.91 -17.22
CA ILE A 168 8.92 2.19 -16.89
C ILE A 168 9.69 3.40 -17.45
N PRO A 169 11.03 3.50 -17.34
CA PRO A 169 11.78 4.63 -17.91
C PRO A 169 11.63 4.77 -19.43
N LYS A 170 11.27 3.68 -20.12
CA LYS A 170 11.10 3.65 -21.57
C LYS A 170 9.69 4.09 -22.00
N LEU A 171 8.75 4.28 -21.07
CA LEU A 171 7.33 4.61 -21.33
C LEU A 171 6.99 6.08 -20.98
N PRO A 172 7.56 7.08 -21.68
CA PRO A 172 7.43 8.49 -21.31
C PRO A 172 5.99 9.01 -21.43
N TYR A 173 5.18 8.52 -22.37
CA TYR A 173 3.80 8.93 -22.52
C TYR A 173 2.92 8.36 -21.42
N LEU A 174 3.10 7.11 -21.02
CA LEU A 174 2.42 6.53 -19.86
C LEU A 174 2.76 7.29 -18.57
N GLN A 175 4.03 7.67 -18.38
CA GLN A 175 4.42 8.55 -17.28
C GLN A 175 3.73 9.92 -17.36
N ALA A 176 3.61 10.50 -18.56
CA ALA A 176 2.90 11.76 -18.76
C ALA A 176 1.40 11.64 -18.44
N VAL A 177 0.77 10.51 -18.79
CA VAL A 177 -0.61 10.20 -18.40
C VAL A 177 -0.73 10.20 -16.87
N LEU A 178 0.11 9.45 -16.16
CA LEU A 178 0.08 9.42 -14.70
C LEU A 178 0.28 10.79 -14.07
N LYS A 179 1.23 11.59 -14.59
CA LYS A 179 1.45 12.98 -14.13
C LYS A 179 0.20 13.85 -14.35
N GLU A 180 -0.48 13.70 -15.47
CA GLU A 180 -1.71 14.44 -15.76
C GLU A 180 -2.87 13.98 -14.86
N ILE A 181 -2.95 12.68 -14.52
CA ILE A 181 -3.91 12.18 -13.54
C ILE A 181 -3.67 12.81 -12.18
N PHE A 182 -2.43 12.86 -11.69
CA PHE A 182 -2.13 13.53 -10.42
C PHE A 182 -2.42 15.05 -10.46
N ARG A 183 -2.29 15.70 -11.62
CA ARG A 183 -2.66 17.11 -11.80
C ARG A 183 -4.17 17.34 -11.71
N LEU A 184 -4.97 16.42 -12.26
CA LEU A 184 -6.44 16.55 -12.33
C LEU A 184 -7.15 15.97 -11.11
N HIS A 185 -6.64 14.85 -10.59
CA HIS A 185 -7.24 14.03 -9.53
C HIS A 185 -6.17 13.71 -8.46
N PRO A 186 -5.69 14.72 -7.70
CA PRO A 186 -4.72 14.48 -6.65
C PRO A 186 -5.33 13.60 -5.56
N ALA A 187 -4.63 12.52 -5.18
CA ALA A 187 -5.09 11.58 -4.14
C ALA A 187 -5.27 12.26 -2.77
N GLY A 188 -4.51 13.33 -2.50
CA GLY A 188 -4.66 14.19 -1.33
C GLY A 188 -4.85 15.65 -1.75
N PRO A 189 -6.09 16.13 -2.01
CA PRO A 189 -6.32 17.48 -2.51
C PRO A 189 -6.05 18.59 -1.48
N LEU A 190 -5.97 18.25 -0.19
CA LEU A 190 -5.81 19.18 0.94
C LEU A 190 -4.50 18.96 1.70
N LEU A 191 -3.49 18.34 1.07
CA LEU A 191 -2.16 18.23 1.66
C LEU A 191 -1.53 19.63 1.74
N VAL A 192 -0.99 19.97 2.92
CA VAL A 192 -0.28 21.22 3.20
C VAL A 192 1.22 20.99 3.13
#